data_AF-A0A6N7ALA5-F1
#
_entry.id   AF-A0A6N7ALA5-F1
#
_cell.length_a   1.000
_cell.length_b   1.000
_cell.length_c   1.000
_cell.angle_alpha   90.00
_cell.angle_beta   90.00
_cell.angle_gamma   90.00
#
_symmetry.space_group_name_H-M   'P 1'
#
loop_
_entity.id
_entity.type
_entity.pdbx_description
1 polymer ?
#
loop_
_entity_poly.entity_id
_entity_poly.type
_entity_poly.pdbx_seq_one_letter_code
_entity_poly.pdbx_strand_id
1 'polypeptide(L)' 'MTNLVTNLAYATAMARVHYLRVPVPLPKAADHAGLARYWKAHYNTAAGKGTEKDFVFNWRRHAPQILEA' A
#
# COMPACT_ATOMS: atom_id res chain seq x y z
N MET A 1 9.89 5.33 21.67
CA MET A 1 8.75 5.86 20.87
C MET A 1 9.01 5.86 19.36
N THR A 2 10.03 5.15 18.85
CA THR A 2 10.44 5.16 17.43
C THR A 2 9.87 4.01 16.60
N ASN A 3 9.58 2.86 17.22
CA ASN A 3 9.18 1.63 16.51
C ASN A 3 7.90 1.79 15.67
N LEU A 4 6.92 2.59 16.10
CA LEU A 4 5.63 2.71 15.41
C LEU A 4 5.72 3.38 14.03
N VAL A 5 6.71 4.25 13.83
CA VAL A 5 6.83 5.06 12.60
C VAL A 5 7.84 4.44 11.63
N THR A 6 8.90 3.81 12.13
CA THR A 6 10.01 3.34 11.29
C THR A 6 10.01 1.84 11.04
N ASN A 7 9.20 1.05 11.76
CA ASN A 7 9.14 -0.39 11.58
C ASN A 7 8.19 -0.75 10.42
N LEU A 8 8.77 -1.06 9.26
CA LEU A 8 8.03 -1.42 8.05
C LEU A 8 7.19 -2.70 8.22
N ALA A 9 7.66 -3.67 9.00
CA ALA A 9 6.90 -4.90 9.25
C ALA A 9 5.63 -4.59 10.06
N TYR A 10 5.75 -3.77 11.10
CA TYR A 10 4.61 -3.30 11.88
C TYR A 10 3.64 -2.47 11.03
N ALA A 11 4.14 -1.50 10.25
CA ALA A 11 3.31 -0.69 9.37
C ALA A 11 2.55 -1.55 8.33
N THR A 12 3.20 -2.57 7.78
CA THR A 12 2.59 -3.52 6.84
C THR A 12 1.48 -4.33 7.49
N ALA A 13 1.71 -4.84 8.71
CA ALA A 13 0.69 -5.56 9.47
C ALA A 13 -0.54 -4.67 9.76
N MET A 14 -0.33 -3.42 10.16
CA MET A 14 -1.41 -2.47 10.40
C MET A 14 -2.19 -2.14 9.11
N ALA A 15 -1.49 -1.97 7.98
CA ALA A 15 -2.14 -1.81 6.68
C ALA A 15 -3.00 -3.03 6.32
N ARG A 16 -2.52 -4.25 6.59
CA ARG A 16 -3.28 -5.48 6.35
C ARG A 16 -4.54 -5.54 7.21
N VAL A 17 -4.43 -5.25 8.51
CA VAL A 17 -5.58 -5.19 9.43
C VAL A 17 -6.59 -4.13 8.97
N HIS A 18 -6.12 -2.98 8.49
CA HIS A 18 -7.01 -1.96 7.92
C HIS A 18 -7.84 -2.51 6.75
N TYR A 19 -7.19 -3.18 5.80
CA TYR A 19 -7.87 -3.74 4.63
C TYR A 19 -8.81 -4.91 4.93
N LEU A 20 -8.60 -5.65 6.01
CA LEU A 20 -9.54 -6.69 6.45
C LEU A 20 -10.92 -6.12 6.84
N ARG A 21 -11.01 -4.82 7.14
CA ARG A 21 -12.27 -4.14 7.47
C ARG A 21 -13.00 -3.62 6.23
N VAL A 22 -12.40 -3.71 5.05
CA VAL A 22 -12.99 -3.27 3.79
C VAL A 22 -13.68 -4.48 3.15
N PRO A 23 -14.99 -4.40 2.84
CA PRO A 23 -15.75 -5.55 2.31
C PRO A 23 -15.43 -5.87 0.84
N VAL A 24 -14.75 -4.96 0.14
CA VAL A 24 -14.33 -5.14 -1.26
C VAL A 24 -13.11 -6.06 -1.32
N PRO A 25 -13.07 -7.06 -2.20
CA PRO A 25 -11.92 -7.96 -2.29
C PRO A 25 -10.65 -7.24 -2.70
N LEU A 26 -9.52 -7.67 -2.16
CA LEU A 26 -8.21 -7.15 -2.54
C LEU A 26 -7.88 -7.56 -3.98
N PRO A 27 -7.35 -6.66 -4.82
CA PRO A 27 -6.83 -7.01 -6.15
C PRO A 27 -5.72 -8.05 -6.10
N LYS A 28 -5.47 -8.73 -7.23
CA LYS A 28 -4.36 -9.67 -7.36
C LYS A 28 -3.03 -8.95 -7.15
N ALA A 29 -2.05 -9.64 -6.56
CA ALA A 29 -0.73 -9.06 -6.28
C ALA A 29 -0.02 -8.49 -7.52
N ALA A 30 -0.21 -9.12 -8.69
CA ALA A 30 0.35 -8.65 -9.96
C ALA A 30 -0.41 -7.47 -10.59
N ASP A 31 -1.62 -7.13 -10.11
CA ASP A 31 -2.40 -6.00 -10.59
C ASP A 31 -2.04 -4.71 -9.82
N HIS A 32 -0.87 -4.17 -10.13
CA HIS A 32 -0.34 -2.97 -9.47
C HIS A 32 -1.26 -1.75 -9.63
N ALA A 33 -1.95 -1.64 -10.77
CA ALA A 33 -2.89 -0.55 -11.01
C ALA A 33 -4.16 -0.72 -10.18
N GLY A 34 -4.67 -1.96 -10.06
CA GLY A 34 -5.76 -2.30 -9.14
C GLY A 34 -5.40 -2.00 -7.68
N LEU A 35 -4.22 -2.40 -7.24
CA LEU A 35 -3.72 -2.11 -5.90
C LEU A 35 -3.61 -0.60 -5.64
N ALA A 36 -3.14 0.19 -6.61
CA ALA A 36 -3.07 1.65 -6.50
C ALA A 36 -4.47 2.28 -6.32
N ARG A 37 -5.43 1.90 -7.16
CA ARG A 37 -6.83 2.34 -7.05
C ARG A 37 -7.43 1.98 -5.69
N TYR A 38 -7.22 0.73 -5.26
CA TYR A 38 -7.74 0.22 -4.00
C TYR A 38 -7.14 0.96 -2.80
N TRP A 39 -5.83 1.17 -2.78
CA TRP A 39 -5.15 1.97 -1.76
C TRP A 39 -5.67 3.41 -1.73
N LYS A 40 -5.84 4.04 -2.90
CA LYS A 40 -6.36 5.41 -3.01
C LYS A 40 -7.79 5.51 -2.50
N ALA A 41 -8.65 4.53 -2.77
CA ALA A 41 -10.04 4.52 -2.33
C ALA A 41 -10.18 4.27 -0.82
N HIS A 42 -9.41 3.34 -0.25
CA HIS A 42 -9.72 2.77 1.06
C HIS A 42 -8.72 3.09 2.18
N TYR A 43 -7.47 3.46 1.85
CA TYR A 43 -6.45 3.78 2.86
C TYR A 43 -6.09 5.27 2.84
N ASN A 44 -5.66 5.77 1.68
CA ASN A 44 -5.30 7.19 1.52
C ASN A 44 -6.54 8.08 1.40
N THR A 45 -7.62 7.58 0.80
CA THR A 45 -8.88 8.28 0.49
C THR A 45 -8.72 9.42 -0.54
N ALA A 46 -9.85 9.95 -1.01
CA ALA A 46 -9.87 11.10 -1.92
C ALA A 46 -9.18 12.34 -1.30
N ALA A 47 -9.34 12.56 0.01
CA ALA A 47 -8.73 13.68 0.73
C ALA A 47 -7.22 13.51 0.98
N GLY A 48 -6.70 12.29 0.90
CA GLY A 48 -5.28 12.02 1.09
C GLY A 48 -4.42 12.53 -0.06
N LYS A 49 -3.22 13.02 0.26
CA LYS A 49 -2.33 13.68 -0.71
C LYS A 49 -1.74 12.75 -1.77
N GLY A 50 -1.65 11.45 -1.48
CA GLY A 50 -1.06 10.49 -2.39
C GLY A 50 -1.89 10.26 -3.67
N THR A 51 -1.23 9.93 -4.78
CA THR A 51 -1.88 9.65 -6.07
C THR A 51 -1.60 8.21 -6.52
N GLU A 52 -2.50 7.65 -7.34
CA GLU A 52 -2.31 6.32 -7.92
C GLU A 52 -1.08 6.26 -8.85
N LYS A 53 -0.80 7.36 -9.56
CA LYS A 53 0.37 7.47 -10.44
C LYS A 53 1.66 7.37 -9.64
N ASP A 54 1.75 8.09 -8.53
CA ASP A 54 2.93 8.05 -7.65
C ASP A 54 3.08 6.67 -7.01
N PHE A 55 1.98 6.02 -6.65
CA PHE A 55 2.00 4.64 -6.15
C PHE A 55 2.66 3.69 -7.16
N VAL A 56 2.17 3.68 -8.40
CA VAL A 56 2.69 2.78 -9.44
C VAL A 56 4.15 3.13 -9.79
N PHE A 57 4.48 4.42 -9.83
CA PHE A 57 5.86 4.87 -10.05
C PHE A 57 6.80 4.35 -8.94
N ASN A 58 6.44 4.57 -7.68
CA ASN A 58 7.25 4.12 -6.54
C ASN A 58 7.35 2.60 -6.46
N TRP A 59 6.27 1.87 -6.77
CA TRP A 59 6.30 0.42 -6.85
C TRP A 59 7.35 -0.06 -7.85
N ARG A 60 7.32 0.47 -9.08
CA ARG A 60 8.31 0.12 -10.12
C ARG A 60 9.74 0.50 -9.73
N ARG A 61 9.89 1.64 -9.04
CA ARG A 61 11.17 2.11 -8.56
C ARG A 61 11.74 1.21 -7.45
N HIS A 62 10.92 0.71 -6.54
CA HIS A 62 11.37 0.10 -5.29
C HIS A 62 11.18 -1.41 -5.16
N ALA A 63 10.14 -1.99 -5.75
CA ALA A 63 9.82 -3.40 -5.59
C ALA A 63 10.95 -4.36 -6.00
N PRO A 64 11.71 -4.12 -7.09
CA PRO A 64 12.84 -4.98 -7.44
C PRO A 64 13.91 -5.06 -6.34
N GLN A 65 14.13 -3.99 -5.56
CA GLN A 65 15.13 -4.02 -4.48
C GLN A 65 14.63 -4.76 -3.24
N ILE A 66 13.32 -4.93 -3.08
CA ILE A 66 12.71 -5.58 -1.93
C ILE A 66 12.61 -7.09 -2.14
N LEU A 67 12.42 -7.54 -3.38
CA LEU A 67 12.34 -8.97 -3.71
C LEU A 67 13.70 -9.68 -3.69
N GLU A 68 14.78 -8.92 -3.78
CA GLU A 68 16.17 -9.42 -3.80
C GLU A 68 16.87 -9.27 -2.42
N ALA A 69 16.16 -8.78 -1.40
CA ALA A 69 16.66 -8.51 -0.04
C ALA A 69 16.10 -9.51 0.98
#